data_AF-G4YRE9-F1
#
_entry.id   AF-G4YRE9-F1
#
_cell.length_a   1.000
_cell.length_b   1.000
_cell.length_c   1.000
_cell.angle_alpha   90.00
_cell.angle_beta   90.00
_cell.angle_gamma   90.00
#
_symmetry.space_group_name_H-M   'P 1'
#
loop_
_entity.id
_entity.type
_entity.pdbx_description
1 polymer ?
#
loop_
_entity_poly.entity_id
_entity_poly.type
_entity_poly.pdbx_seq_one_letter_code
_entity_poly.pdbx_strand_id
1 'polypeptide(L)'
;MATTLKKCLKLHKLFLAEVARSAKLEPEGSQVLSSLANVSQRVMGVLSYSRNTQALLLQKHFLALEKSRGFLTDILRDYQDLLRHLRSFSNECATLVDDALIEGGSAATVADEMAAVTFPLQLQEWMETVLAMFEHEVLRKTRLVADLEYSDTGRLSAAAKQWSAKGAVGNIDHDYVETGLQLPQAKSSSAQQSADSESDSSRSKTKKKKKNKAKK
;
A
#
# COMPACT_ATOMS: atom_id res chain seq x y z
N MET A 1 -26.33 -13.64 5.64
CA MET A 1 -25.81 -12.33 5.18
C MET A 1 -24.99 -11.54 6.20
N ALA A 2 -25.43 -11.31 7.45
CA ALA A 2 -24.60 -10.60 8.44
C ALA A 2 -23.26 -11.31 8.80
N THR A 3 -23.21 -12.64 8.63
CA THR A 3 -21.99 -13.46 8.76
C THR A 3 -21.02 -13.26 7.60
N THR A 4 -21.52 -13.21 6.36
CA THR A 4 -20.75 -12.92 5.14
C THR A 4 -20.07 -11.56 5.23
N LEU A 5 -20.85 -10.51 5.56
CA LEU A 5 -20.31 -9.16 5.75
C LEU A 5 -19.16 -9.13 6.77
N LYS A 6 -19.33 -9.79 7.92
CA LYS A 6 -18.27 -9.90 8.94
C LYS A 6 -17.02 -10.61 8.42
N LYS A 7 -17.18 -11.67 7.60
CA LYS A 7 -16.05 -12.40 6.99
C LYS A 7 -15.34 -11.53 5.95
N CYS A 8 -16.06 -10.86 5.05
CA CYS A 8 -15.48 -9.95 4.05
C CYS A 8 -14.72 -8.79 4.72
N LEU A 9 -15.27 -8.20 5.79
CA LEU A 9 -14.57 -7.16 6.57
C LEU A 9 -13.30 -7.67 7.24
N LYS A 10 -13.27 -8.94 7.66
CA LYS A 10 -12.06 -9.57 8.20
C LYS A 10 -11.00 -9.74 7.12
N LEU A 11 -11.39 -10.20 5.92
CA LEU A 11 -10.49 -10.32 4.77
C LEU A 11 -9.95 -8.96 4.34
N HIS A 12 -10.78 -7.92 4.28
CA HIS A 12 -10.36 -6.55 4.02
C HIS A 12 -9.26 -6.08 4.99
N LYS A 13 -9.41 -6.36 6.29
CA LYS A 13 -8.38 -6.01 7.29
C LYS A 13 -7.07 -6.75 7.06
N LEU A 14 -7.13 -8.05 6.71
CA LEU A 14 -5.93 -8.84 6.40
C LEU A 14 -5.27 -8.34 5.11
N PHE A 15 -6.06 -7.97 4.11
CA PHE A 15 -5.61 -7.38 2.86
C PHE A 15 -4.90 -6.05 3.08
N LEU A 16 -5.48 -5.14 3.86
CA LEU A 16 -4.83 -3.87 4.20
C LEU A 16 -3.56 -4.05 5.04
N ALA A 17 -3.55 -5.01 5.97
CA ALA A 17 -2.35 -5.34 6.72
C ALA A 17 -1.24 -5.84 5.79
N GLU A 18 -1.61 -6.59 4.74
CA GLU A 18 -0.67 -7.07 3.75
C GLU A 18 -0.15 -5.95 2.85
N VAL A 19 -1.05 -5.09 2.34
CA VAL A 19 -0.68 -3.85 1.65
C VAL A 19 0.28 -3.00 2.48
N ALA A 20 0.07 -2.86 3.78
CA ALA A 20 0.98 -2.13 4.67
C ALA A 20 2.35 -2.79 4.81
N ARG A 21 2.47 -4.12 4.64
CA ARG A 21 3.78 -4.80 4.63
C ARG A 21 4.60 -4.43 3.39
N SER A 22 3.95 -4.16 2.24
CA SER A 22 4.68 -3.72 1.03
C SER A 22 5.49 -2.44 1.24
N ALA A 23 5.02 -1.53 2.11
CA ALA A 23 5.69 -0.27 2.40
C ALA A 23 7.06 -0.46 3.08
N LYS A 24 7.33 -1.64 3.66
CA LYS A 24 8.63 -1.99 4.23
C LYS A 24 9.64 -2.44 3.19
N LEU A 25 9.18 -3.02 2.08
CA LEU A 25 10.04 -3.47 0.98
C LEU A 25 10.55 -2.30 0.12
N GLU A 26 9.79 -1.20 0.08
CA GLU A 26 10.16 0.04 -0.64
C GLU A 26 11.53 0.61 -0.22
N PRO A 27 11.80 0.91 1.07
CA PRO A 27 13.07 1.46 1.49
C PRO A 27 14.24 0.49 1.28
N GLU A 28 14.02 -0.82 1.43
CA GLU A 28 15.06 -1.83 1.24
C GLU A 28 15.56 -1.84 -0.22
N GLY A 29 14.65 -1.91 -1.19
CA GLY A 29 15.02 -1.88 -2.60
C GLY A 29 15.64 -0.55 -3.01
N SER A 30 15.12 0.57 -2.49
CA SER A 30 15.71 1.90 -2.72
C SER A 30 17.13 2.00 -2.15
N GLN A 31 17.38 1.40 -0.99
CA GLN A 31 18.71 1.37 -0.36
C GLN A 31 19.69 0.55 -1.19
N VAL A 32 19.26 -0.62 -1.70
CA VAL A 32 20.12 -1.47 -2.55
C VAL A 32 20.49 -0.74 -3.84
N LEU A 33 19.51 -0.15 -4.55
CA LEU A 33 19.75 0.55 -5.81
C LEU A 33 20.58 1.83 -5.65
N SER A 34 20.32 2.62 -4.59
CA SER A 34 21.12 3.81 -4.31
C SER A 34 22.57 3.46 -3.94
N SER A 35 22.77 2.39 -3.14
CA SER A 35 24.11 1.87 -2.83
C SER A 35 24.82 1.39 -4.09
N LEU A 36 24.10 0.69 -4.97
CA LEU A 36 24.61 0.20 -6.24
C LEU A 36 25.05 1.35 -7.16
N ALA A 37 24.21 2.38 -7.30
CA ALA A 37 24.52 3.58 -8.07
C ALA A 37 25.75 4.32 -7.51
N ASN A 38 25.85 4.47 -6.18
CA ASN A 38 26.99 5.12 -5.54
C ASN A 38 28.31 4.37 -5.75
N VAL A 39 28.28 3.03 -5.66
CA VAL A 39 29.45 2.18 -5.93
C VAL A 39 29.88 2.31 -7.40
N SER A 40 28.93 2.33 -8.32
CA SER A 40 29.22 2.48 -9.76
C SER A 40 29.98 3.78 -10.08
N GLN A 41 29.55 4.90 -9.48
CA GLN A 41 30.14 6.22 -9.74
C GLN A 41 31.53 6.36 -9.15
N ARG A 42 31.72 5.95 -7.88
CA ARG A 42 32.99 6.16 -7.18
C ARG A 42 34.11 5.33 -7.76
N VAL A 43 33.83 4.09 -8.15
CA VAL A 43 34.92 3.17 -8.45
C VAL A 43 35.33 3.14 -9.91
N MET A 44 34.44 3.53 -10.84
CA MET A 44 34.88 3.89 -12.20
C MET A 44 35.86 5.08 -12.17
N GLY A 45 35.69 6.00 -11.23
CA GLY A 45 36.68 7.05 -10.95
C GLY A 45 38.02 6.47 -10.49
N VAL A 46 38.05 5.62 -9.46
CA VAL A 46 39.29 5.07 -8.88
C VAL A 46 40.04 4.13 -9.85
N LEU A 47 39.32 3.29 -10.60
CA LEU A 47 39.89 2.39 -11.62
C LEU A 47 40.70 3.16 -12.67
N SER A 48 40.28 4.38 -13.01
CA SER A 48 40.99 5.22 -13.99
C SER A 48 42.37 5.68 -13.51
N TYR A 49 42.59 5.77 -12.19
CA TYR A 49 43.84 6.24 -11.58
C TYR A 49 44.77 5.12 -11.12
N SER A 50 44.29 3.88 -11.00
CA SER A 50 45.07 2.76 -10.43
C SER A 50 45.37 1.64 -11.43
N ARG A 51 46.46 1.78 -12.21
CA ARG A 51 46.91 0.76 -13.18
C ARG A 51 47.25 -0.61 -12.54
N ASN A 52 47.78 -0.61 -11.32
CA ASN A 52 48.29 -1.84 -10.67
C ASN A 52 47.24 -2.63 -9.87
N THR A 53 46.07 -2.05 -9.59
CA THR A 53 44.99 -2.69 -8.79
C THR A 53 43.68 -2.82 -9.56
N GLN A 54 43.71 -2.54 -10.85
CA GLN A 54 42.52 -2.49 -11.71
C GLN A 54 41.75 -3.82 -11.71
N ALA A 55 42.46 -4.95 -11.78
CA ALA A 55 41.84 -6.28 -11.77
C ALA A 55 41.12 -6.61 -10.45
N LEU A 56 41.73 -6.27 -9.31
CA LEU A 56 41.14 -6.53 -7.99
C LEU A 56 39.90 -5.65 -7.75
N LEU A 57 39.98 -4.38 -8.13
CA LEU A 57 38.84 -3.45 -8.06
C LEU A 57 37.70 -3.94 -8.95
N LEU A 58 38.00 -4.35 -10.18
CA LEU A 58 37.01 -4.93 -11.11
C LEU A 58 36.33 -6.18 -10.53
N GLN A 59 37.09 -7.09 -9.92
CA GLN A 59 36.52 -8.26 -9.25
C GLN A 59 35.58 -7.88 -8.10
N LYS A 60 35.95 -6.88 -7.29
CA LYS A 60 35.08 -6.37 -6.22
C LYS A 60 33.81 -5.71 -6.77
N HIS A 61 33.84 -5.14 -7.99
CA HIS A 61 32.62 -4.66 -8.66
C HIS A 61 31.70 -5.79 -9.02
N PHE A 62 32.15 -6.77 -9.80
CA PHE A 62 31.28 -7.87 -10.18
C PHE A 62 30.65 -8.56 -8.96
N LEU A 63 31.43 -8.75 -7.89
CA LEU A 63 30.92 -9.28 -6.64
C LEU A 63 29.84 -8.37 -5.98
N ALA A 64 30.03 -7.05 -6.00
CA ALA A 64 29.04 -6.12 -5.51
C ALA A 64 27.75 -6.13 -6.37
N LEU A 65 27.88 -6.28 -7.70
CA LEU A 65 26.74 -6.40 -8.62
C LEU A 65 25.92 -7.63 -8.27
N GLU A 66 26.60 -8.78 -8.19
CA GLU A 66 25.99 -10.07 -7.93
C GLU A 66 25.27 -10.07 -6.58
N LYS A 67 25.90 -9.48 -5.55
CA LYS A 67 25.30 -9.36 -4.23
C LYS A 67 24.07 -8.45 -4.24
N SER A 68 24.15 -7.27 -4.88
CA SER A 68 23.01 -6.37 -5.02
C SER A 68 21.88 -7.00 -5.83
N ARG A 69 22.19 -7.75 -6.91
CA ARG A 69 21.20 -8.48 -7.70
C ARG A 69 20.52 -9.58 -6.87
N GLY A 70 21.30 -10.29 -6.05
CA GLY A 70 20.77 -11.26 -5.08
C GLY A 70 19.75 -10.62 -4.16
N PHE A 71 20.11 -9.51 -3.50
CA PHE A 71 19.18 -8.78 -2.63
C PHE A 71 17.93 -8.29 -3.34
N LEU A 72 18.05 -7.72 -4.55
CA LEU A 72 16.89 -7.29 -5.33
C LEU A 72 15.99 -8.46 -5.73
N THR A 73 16.57 -9.62 -6.01
CA THR A 73 15.81 -10.84 -6.31
C THR A 73 15.04 -11.32 -5.09
N ASP A 74 15.66 -11.32 -3.91
CA ASP A 74 14.99 -11.67 -2.66
C ASP A 74 13.83 -10.70 -2.35
N ILE A 75 14.06 -9.39 -2.49
CA ILE A 75 13.01 -8.36 -2.31
C ILE A 75 11.85 -8.58 -3.29
N LEU A 76 12.14 -8.85 -4.57
CA LEU A 76 11.10 -9.15 -5.56
C LEU A 76 10.34 -10.44 -5.25
N ARG A 77 11.00 -11.45 -4.68
CA ARG A 77 10.33 -12.66 -4.21
C ARG A 77 9.34 -12.34 -3.08
N ASP A 78 9.73 -11.48 -2.14
CA ASP A 78 8.85 -11.06 -1.05
C ASP A 78 7.63 -10.27 -1.56
N TYR A 79 7.81 -9.44 -2.60
CA TYR A 79 6.69 -8.81 -3.32
C TYR A 79 5.77 -9.84 -4.00
N GLN A 80 6.32 -10.91 -4.58
CA GLN A 80 5.52 -11.98 -5.19
C GLN A 80 4.72 -12.77 -4.15
N ASP A 81 5.31 -13.03 -2.98
CA ASP A 81 4.60 -13.64 -1.85
C ASP A 81 3.47 -12.75 -1.33
N LEU A 82 3.71 -11.44 -1.26
CA LEU A 82 2.67 -10.46 -0.95
C LEU A 82 1.52 -10.53 -1.96
N LEU A 83 1.80 -10.54 -3.27
CA LEU A 83 0.77 -10.69 -4.30
C LEU A 83 -0.02 -12.00 -4.16
N ARG A 84 0.66 -13.09 -3.81
CA ARG A 84 0.00 -14.39 -3.59
C ARG A 84 -1.01 -14.31 -2.45
N HIS A 85 -0.69 -13.62 -1.35
CA HIS A 85 -1.63 -13.42 -0.25
C HIS A 85 -2.77 -12.47 -0.62
N LEU A 86 -2.50 -11.35 -1.31
CA LEU A 86 -3.55 -10.44 -1.78
C LEU A 86 -4.55 -11.15 -2.70
N ARG A 87 -4.06 -11.99 -3.63
CA ARG A 87 -4.90 -12.86 -4.47
C ARG A 87 -5.73 -13.83 -3.65
N SER A 88 -5.15 -14.49 -2.65
CA SER A 88 -5.89 -15.40 -1.76
C SER A 88 -7.05 -14.68 -1.09
N PHE A 89 -6.80 -13.53 -0.47
CA PHE A 89 -7.85 -12.77 0.22
C PHE A 89 -8.92 -12.24 -0.73
N SER A 90 -8.54 -11.78 -1.92
CA SER A 90 -9.49 -11.31 -2.93
C SER A 90 -10.37 -12.44 -3.44
N ASN A 91 -9.77 -13.60 -3.75
CA ASN A 91 -10.51 -14.78 -4.19
C ASN A 91 -11.43 -15.32 -3.09
N GLU A 92 -10.95 -15.39 -1.85
CA GLU A 92 -11.79 -15.77 -0.70
C GLU A 92 -12.96 -14.79 -0.53
N CYS A 93 -12.75 -13.49 -0.75
CA CYS A 93 -13.84 -12.51 -0.69
C CYS A 93 -14.85 -12.74 -1.83
N ALA A 94 -14.39 -12.99 -3.06
CA ALA A 94 -15.25 -13.31 -4.20
C ALA A 94 -16.11 -14.55 -3.93
N THR A 95 -15.51 -15.64 -3.43
CA THR A 95 -16.27 -16.86 -3.09
C THR A 95 -17.35 -16.60 -2.04
N LEU A 96 -17.08 -15.75 -1.03
CA LEU A 96 -18.08 -15.39 -0.02
C LEU A 96 -19.22 -14.54 -0.58
N VAL A 97 -18.93 -13.68 -1.56
CA VAL A 97 -19.94 -12.87 -2.25
C VAL A 97 -20.81 -13.76 -3.14
N ASP A 98 -20.19 -14.66 -3.91
CA ASP A 98 -20.89 -15.61 -4.77
C ASP A 98 -21.79 -16.55 -3.95
N ASP A 99 -21.29 -17.12 -2.86
CA ASP A 99 -22.06 -17.96 -1.95
C ASP A 99 -23.27 -17.19 -1.38
N ALA A 100 -23.08 -15.92 -1.02
CA ALA A 100 -24.15 -15.09 -0.49
C ALA A 100 -25.21 -14.71 -1.55
N LEU A 101 -24.83 -14.58 -2.81
CA LEU A 101 -25.75 -14.40 -3.93
C LEU A 101 -26.58 -15.66 -4.20
N ILE A 102 -25.96 -16.85 -4.09
CA ILE A 102 -26.63 -18.14 -4.29
C ILE A 102 -27.57 -18.47 -3.13
N GLU A 103 -27.14 -18.23 -1.88
CA GLU A 103 -27.95 -18.46 -0.67
C GLU A 103 -29.06 -17.42 -0.49
N GLY A 104 -28.89 -16.22 -1.07
CA GLY A 104 -29.87 -15.13 -1.11
C GLY A 104 -31.02 -15.37 -2.10
N GLY A 105 -31.49 -16.61 -2.24
CA GLY A 105 -32.76 -16.94 -2.90
C GLY A 105 -33.92 -17.15 -1.91
N SER A 106 -33.71 -16.78 -0.64
CA SER A 106 -34.53 -17.17 0.52
C SER A 106 -34.99 -15.97 1.37
N ALA A 107 -34.68 -14.72 0.98
CA ALA A 107 -35.13 -13.55 1.74
C ALA A 107 -36.55 -13.11 1.36
N ALA A 108 -37.21 -12.49 2.34
CA ALA A 108 -38.61 -12.09 2.26
C ALA A 108 -38.88 -10.95 1.25
N THR A 109 -37.87 -10.18 0.86
CA THR A 109 -37.99 -9.08 -0.12
C THR A 109 -36.67 -8.85 -0.87
N VAL A 110 -36.76 -8.65 -2.19
CA VAL A 110 -35.62 -8.40 -3.10
C VAL A 110 -34.78 -7.17 -2.71
N ALA A 111 -35.40 -6.15 -2.10
CA ALA A 111 -34.72 -4.91 -1.72
C ALA A 111 -33.74 -5.09 -0.54
N ASP A 112 -34.07 -5.95 0.44
CA ASP A 112 -33.22 -6.21 1.61
C ASP A 112 -32.08 -7.18 1.26
N GLU A 113 -32.31 -8.07 0.29
CA GLU A 113 -31.29 -8.90 -0.35
C GLU A 113 -30.25 -8.06 -1.09
N MET A 114 -30.70 -7.14 -1.94
CA MET A 114 -29.81 -6.29 -2.72
C MET A 114 -28.92 -5.42 -1.81
N ALA A 115 -29.50 -4.78 -0.79
CA ALA A 115 -28.75 -3.94 0.15
C ALA A 115 -27.68 -4.69 0.96
N ALA A 116 -27.91 -5.97 1.26
CA ALA A 116 -26.99 -6.78 2.05
C ALA A 116 -25.78 -7.31 1.25
N VAL A 117 -25.89 -7.38 -0.09
CA VAL A 117 -24.80 -7.82 -0.98
C VAL A 117 -24.07 -6.66 -1.66
N THR A 118 -24.68 -5.46 -1.75
CA THR A 118 -24.05 -4.28 -2.37
C THR A 118 -22.67 -3.97 -1.79
N PHE A 119 -22.52 -3.90 -0.46
CA PHE A 119 -21.22 -3.57 0.13
C PHE A 119 -20.17 -4.68 -0.08
N PRO A 120 -20.46 -5.98 0.17
CA PRO A 120 -19.54 -7.07 -0.16
C PRO A 120 -19.07 -7.05 -1.62
N LEU A 121 -19.96 -6.73 -2.56
CA LEU A 121 -19.64 -6.64 -3.98
C LEU A 121 -18.71 -5.44 -4.28
N GLN A 122 -19.03 -4.25 -3.76
CA GLN A 122 -18.15 -3.08 -3.87
C GLN A 122 -16.77 -3.34 -3.24
N LEU A 123 -16.73 -4.04 -2.10
CA LEU A 123 -15.48 -4.40 -1.44
C LEU A 123 -14.65 -5.36 -2.30
N GLN A 124 -15.28 -6.36 -2.93
CA GLN A 124 -14.61 -7.25 -3.87
C GLN A 124 -14.01 -6.47 -5.04
N GLU A 125 -14.79 -5.63 -5.72
CA GLU A 125 -14.33 -4.80 -6.84
C GLU A 125 -13.14 -3.92 -6.45
N TRP A 126 -13.19 -3.33 -5.25
CA TRP A 126 -12.09 -2.54 -4.72
C TRP A 126 -10.83 -3.39 -4.46
N MET A 127 -10.97 -4.57 -3.86
CA MET A 127 -9.84 -5.49 -3.62
C MET A 127 -9.18 -5.93 -4.92
N GLU A 128 -9.97 -6.23 -5.96
CA GLU A 128 -9.48 -6.59 -7.30
C GLU A 128 -8.74 -5.41 -7.96
N THR A 129 -9.28 -4.20 -7.83
CA THR A 129 -8.65 -2.99 -8.39
C THR A 129 -7.30 -2.73 -7.71
N VAL A 130 -7.25 -2.79 -6.37
CA VAL A 130 -5.98 -2.61 -5.63
C VAL A 130 -4.99 -3.72 -5.97
N LEU A 131 -5.45 -4.97 -6.05
CA LEU A 131 -4.60 -6.08 -6.46
C LEU A 131 -3.97 -5.84 -7.84
N ALA A 132 -4.75 -5.40 -8.83
CA ALA A 132 -4.25 -5.09 -10.17
C ALA A 132 -3.18 -3.98 -10.15
N MET A 133 -3.37 -2.92 -9.35
CA MET A 133 -2.34 -1.88 -9.15
C MET A 133 -1.02 -2.48 -8.64
N PHE A 134 -1.11 -3.35 -7.63
CA PHE A 134 0.06 -4.03 -7.06
C PHE A 134 0.72 -5.00 -8.05
N GLU A 135 -0.05 -5.75 -8.85
CA GLU A 135 0.50 -6.64 -9.88
C GLU A 135 1.30 -5.87 -10.93
N HIS A 136 0.73 -4.76 -11.42
CA HIS A 136 1.42 -3.89 -12.35
C HIS A 136 2.66 -3.24 -11.74
N GLU A 137 2.59 -2.85 -10.46
CA GLU A 137 3.73 -2.29 -9.74
C GLU A 137 4.88 -3.30 -9.60
N VAL A 138 4.60 -4.55 -9.26
CA VAL A 138 5.63 -5.60 -9.16
C VAL A 138 6.22 -5.89 -10.54
N LEU A 139 5.41 -5.99 -11.59
CA LEU A 139 5.90 -6.16 -12.97
C LEU A 139 6.81 -5.00 -13.40
N ARG A 140 6.44 -3.76 -13.06
CA ARG A 140 7.27 -2.58 -13.29
C ARG A 140 8.61 -2.69 -12.57
N LYS A 141 8.61 -3.01 -11.28
CA LYS A 141 9.84 -3.19 -10.49
C LYS A 141 10.72 -4.32 -11.02
N THR A 142 10.13 -5.46 -11.44
CA THR A 142 10.87 -6.56 -12.07
C THR A 142 11.56 -6.11 -13.34
N ARG A 143 10.88 -5.37 -14.21
CA ARG A 143 11.48 -4.83 -15.44
C ARG A 143 12.54 -3.77 -15.14
N LEU A 144 12.33 -2.95 -14.10
CA LEU A 144 13.25 -1.89 -13.71
C LEU A 144 14.63 -2.43 -13.32
N VAL A 145 14.66 -3.57 -12.65
CA VAL A 145 15.91 -4.22 -12.21
C VAL A 145 16.35 -5.39 -13.09
N ALA A 146 15.61 -5.67 -14.17
CA ALA A 146 16.06 -6.58 -15.20
C ALA A 146 17.34 -6.04 -15.82
N ASP A 147 18.32 -6.90 -16.09
CA ASP A 147 19.56 -6.57 -16.82
C ASP A 147 20.35 -5.37 -16.26
N LEU A 148 20.38 -5.16 -14.94
CA LEU A 148 21.20 -4.11 -14.34
C LEU A 148 22.69 -4.36 -14.61
N GLU A 149 23.36 -3.35 -15.16
CA GLU A 149 24.79 -3.37 -15.44
C GLU A 149 25.50 -2.17 -14.80
N TYR A 150 26.78 -2.35 -14.47
CA TYR A 150 27.62 -1.28 -13.92
C TYR A 150 28.14 -0.29 -14.97
N SER A 151 28.20 -0.71 -16.23
CA SER A 151 28.60 0.10 -17.39
C SER A 151 27.70 1.34 -17.52
N ASP A 152 26.41 1.19 -17.25
CA ASP A 152 25.41 2.24 -17.38
C ASP A 152 25.01 2.84 -16.02
N THR A 153 25.90 3.70 -15.51
CA THR A 153 25.67 4.46 -14.27
C THR A 153 24.42 5.36 -14.34
N GLY A 154 24.06 5.82 -15.54
CA GLY A 154 22.86 6.64 -15.78
C GLY A 154 21.59 5.85 -15.53
N ARG A 155 21.52 4.64 -16.08
CA ARG A 155 20.41 3.69 -15.85
C ARG A 155 20.34 3.25 -14.40
N LEU A 156 21.45 2.98 -13.72
CA LEU A 156 21.45 2.66 -12.28
C LEU A 156 20.86 3.80 -11.44
N SER A 157 21.25 5.05 -11.74
CA SER A 157 20.71 6.22 -11.06
C SER A 157 19.22 6.42 -11.36
N ALA A 158 18.80 6.20 -12.60
CA ALA A 158 17.39 6.26 -12.99
C ALA A 158 16.57 5.17 -12.28
N ALA A 159 17.05 3.94 -12.24
CA ALA A 159 16.41 2.83 -11.54
C ALA A 159 16.22 3.12 -10.05
N ALA A 160 17.25 3.66 -9.38
CA ALA A 160 17.15 4.07 -7.98
C ALA A 160 16.07 5.14 -7.76
N LYS A 161 15.92 6.11 -8.66
CA LYS A 161 14.89 7.17 -8.58
C LYS A 161 13.49 6.64 -8.86
N GLN A 162 13.37 5.66 -9.78
CA GLN A 162 12.09 5.13 -10.24
C GLN A 162 11.53 4.02 -9.34
N TRP A 163 12.36 3.44 -8.47
CA TRP A 163 11.96 2.34 -7.60
C TRP A 163 10.73 2.66 -6.74
N SER A 164 10.65 3.87 -6.19
CA SER A 164 9.55 4.27 -5.30
C SER A 164 8.19 4.13 -5.99
N ALA A 165 7.26 3.44 -5.31
CA ALA A 165 5.86 3.33 -5.74
C ALA A 165 5.09 4.67 -5.61
N LYS A 166 5.56 5.59 -4.76
CA LYS A 166 4.95 6.93 -4.57
C LYS A 166 5.39 7.96 -5.61
N GLY A 167 6.25 7.57 -6.54
CA GLY A 167 6.76 8.46 -7.59
C GLY A 167 5.79 8.60 -8.77
N ALA A 168 6.04 9.56 -9.66
CA ALA A 168 5.26 9.79 -10.88
C ALA A 168 5.21 8.58 -11.85
N VAL A 169 6.06 7.59 -11.63
CA VAL A 169 6.16 6.36 -12.43
C VAL A 169 5.50 5.16 -11.73
N GLY A 170 5.02 5.32 -10.50
CA GLY A 170 4.39 4.25 -9.72
C GLY A 170 3.01 3.89 -10.25
N ASN A 171 2.63 2.62 -10.12
CA ASN A 171 1.33 2.12 -10.56
C ASN A 171 0.28 2.07 -9.43
N ILE A 172 0.63 2.54 -8.23
CA ILE A 172 -0.24 2.51 -7.05
C ILE A 172 -0.78 3.90 -6.80
N ASP A 173 -2.10 4.06 -6.91
CA ASP A 173 -2.79 5.24 -6.39
C ASP A 173 -2.96 5.09 -4.87
N HIS A 174 -2.05 5.71 -4.13
CA HIS A 174 -2.06 5.67 -2.68
C HIS A 174 -3.27 6.40 -2.09
N ASP A 175 -3.79 7.44 -2.75
CA ASP A 175 -4.96 8.16 -2.28
C ASP A 175 -6.19 7.27 -2.39
N TYR A 176 -6.32 6.52 -3.49
CA TYR A 176 -7.39 5.52 -3.66
C TYR A 176 -7.31 4.38 -2.62
N VAL A 177 -6.11 3.87 -2.37
CA VAL A 177 -5.89 2.78 -1.41
C VAL A 177 -6.13 3.25 0.04
N GLU A 178 -5.70 4.46 0.40
CA GLU A 178 -5.82 5.01 1.76
C GLU A 178 -7.22 5.57 2.04
N THR A 179 -7.85 6.24 1.08
CA THR A 179 -9.22 6.78 1.23
C THR A 179 -10.24 5.66 1.27
N GLY A 180 -9.99 4.57 0.54
CA GLY A 180 -10.67 3.28 0.67
C GLY A 180 -12.17 3.28 0.40
N LEU A 181 -12.79 2.09 0.54
CA LEU A 181 -14.24 1.94 0.52
C LEU A 181 -14.84 2.55 1.79
N GLN A 182 -15.89 3.37 1.67
CA GLN A 182 -16.61 3.85 2.85
C GLN A 182 -17.26 2.67 3.59
N LEU A 183 -16.73 2.34 4.77
CA LEU A 183 -17.24 1.26 5.59
C LEU A 183 -18.69 1.57 6.04
N PRO A 184 -19.62 0.60 5.99
CA PRO A 184 -20.97 0.77 6.48
C PRO A 184 -20.90 1.17 7.95
N GLN A 185 -21.40 2.37 8.27
CA GLN A 185 -21.55 2.76 9.66
C GLN A 185 -22.50 1.77 10.32
N ALA A 186 -22.04 1.08 11.36
CA ALA A 186 -22.94 0.36 12.24
C ALA A 186 -23.92 1.40 12.78
N LYS A 187 -25.19 1.32 12.39
CA LYS A 187 -26.26 2.15 12.97
C LYS A 187 -26.18 1.95 14.48
N SER A 188 -25.59 2.91 15.19
CA SER A 188 -25.78 3.02 16.62
C SER A 188 -27.26 3.32 16.80
N SER A 189 -28.00 2.36 17.36
CA SER A 189 -29.34 2.59 17.86
C SER A 189 -29.24 3.59 19.02
N SER A 190 -29.13 4.88 18.70
CA SER A 190 -29.50 5.93 19.63
C SER A 190 -31.01 6.12 19.46
N ALA A 191 -31.75 5.40 20.30
CA ALA A 191 -33.10 5.83 20.63
C ALA A 191 -32.98 7.22 21.27
N GLN A 192 -33.46 8.24 20.57
CA GLN A 192 -33.85 9.47 21.23
C GLN A 192 -35.12 10.00 20.57
N GLN A 193 -36.18 9.88 21.36
CA GLN A 193 -37.52 10.37 21.13
C GLN A 193 -37.50 11.85 20.76
N SER A 194 -38.31 12.17 19.76
CA SER A 194 -38.81 13.50 19.46
C SER A 194 -39.87 13.96 20.48
N ALA A 195 -39.97 15.29 20.63
CA ALA A 195 -41.01 16.11 21.29
C ALA A 195 -40.86 16.27 22.83
N ASP A 196 -40.92 17.45 23.47
CA ASP A 196 -41.39 18.78 23.03
C ASP A 196 -41.00 19.89 24.05
N SER A 197 -40.90 21.12 23.55
CA SER A 197 -41.36 22.41 24.14
C SER A 197 -40.66 23.10 25.34
N GLU A 198 -39.91 24.16 24.97
CA GLU A 198 -39.96 25.59 25.40
C GLU A 198 -40.02 26.10 26.88
N SER A 199 -39.35 27.26 27.04
CA SER A 199 -39.49 28.36 28.04
C SER A 199 -38.62 28.27 29.32
N ASP A 200 -38.05 29.33 29.92
CA ASP A 200 -37.70 30.71 29.57
C ASP A 200 -36.87 31.31 30.75
N SER A 201 -35.97 32.27 30.47
CA SER A 201 -35.30 33.20 31.42
C SER A 201 -34.33 32.62 32.51
N SER A 202 -33.24 33.23 32.99
CA SER A 202 -32.81 34.63 33.07
C SER A 202 -31.31 34.78 33.46
N ARG A 203 -30.66 35.77 32.83
CA ARG A 203 -29.53 36.66 33.26
C ARG A 203 -28.64 36.33 34.48
N SER A 204 -27.31 36.37 34.28
CA SER A 204 -26.38 37.41 34.82
C SER A 204 -24.93 37.18 34.31
N LYS A 205 -24.40 38.03 33.41
CA LYS A 205 -23.58 39.25 33.61
C LYS A 205 -22.10 39.06 34.08
N THR A 206 -21.21 39.22 33.08
CA THR A 206 -20.02 40.11 33.00
C THR A 206 -18.64 39.79 33.59
N LYS A 207 -17.64 39.88 32.66
CA LYS A 207 -16.28 40.51 32.73
C LYS A 207 -15.26 39.87 33.72
N LYS A 208 -13.95 39.73 33.45
CA LYS A 208 -13.00 40.59 32.71
C LYS A 208 -11.65 39.86 32.49
N LYS A 209 -11.22 39.80 31.22
CA LYS A 209 -9.86 39.92 30.66
C LYS A 209 -8.70 40.25 31.63
N LYS A 210 -7.59 39.50 31.61
CA LYS A 210 -6.23 40.06 31.36
C LYS A 210 -5.20 39.00 30.92
N LYS A 211 -4.31 39.49 30.07
CA LYS A 211 -3.29 38.87 29.22
C LYS A 211 -1.90 39.22 29.79
N ASN A 212 -0.92 38.31 29.68
CA ASN A 212 0.53 38.51 29.34
C ASN A 212 1.34 37.30 29.86
N LYS A 213 2.11 36.56 29.04
CA LYS A 213 3.42 36.86 28.40
C LYS A 213 4.48 37.20 29.49
N ALA A 214 5.64 36.56 29.62
CA ALA A 214 6.59 36.16 28.58
C ALA A 214 7.67 35.18 29.12
N LYS A 215 8.30 34.47 28.16
CA LYS A 215 9.73 34.12 28.03
C LYS A 215 10.63 34.27 29.28
N LYS A 216 11.32 33.18 29.63
CA LYS A 216 12.77 33.06 29.38
C LYS A 216 13.12 31.60 29.17
#